data_AF-A0A1X1EKE1-F1
#
_entry.id   AF-A0A1X1EKE1-F1
#
_cell.length_a   1.000
_cell.length_b   1.000
_cell.length_c   1.000
_cell.angle_alpha   90.00
_cell.angle_beta   90.00
_cell.angle_gamma   90.00
#
_symmetry.space_group_name_H-M   'P 1'
#
loop_
_entity.id
_entity.type
_entity.pdbx_description
1 polymer ?
#
loop_
_entity_poly.entity_id
_entity_poly.type
_entity_poly.pdbx_seq_one_letter_code
_entity_poly.pdbx_strand_id
1 'polypeptide(L)' 'MMRNAEDSAPGKVRKFMVGYEMLAEAQRDLTAEQAAERLRAVSGIHYRESGA' A
#
# COMPACT_ATOMS: atom_id res chain seq x y z
N MET A 1 5.60 14.61 -14.06
CA MET A 1 5.11 13.43 -13.30
C MET A 1 5.55 12.17 -14.03
N MET A 2 6.63 11.54 -13.56
CA MET A 2 7.09 10.26 -14.10
C MET A 2 6.21 9.14 -13.52
N ARG A 3 5.36 8.53 -14.34
CA ARG A 3 4.74 7.24 -14.05
C ARG A 3 5.76 6.17 -14.43
N ASN A 4 6.23 5.37 -13.47
CA ASN A 4 7.07 4.21 -13.78
C ASN A 4 6.19 3.16 -14.47
N ALA A 5 6.68 2.54 -15.54
CA ALA A 5 5.92 1.56 -16.33
C ALA A 5 5.42 0.36 -15.50
N GLU A 6 6.03 0.10 -14.33
CA GLU A 6 5.68 -0.97 -13.40
C GLU A 6 4.38 -0.73 -12.63
N ASP A 7 3.89 0.53 -12.59
CA ASP A 7 2.68 0.94 -11.88
C ASP A 7 1.39 0.78 -12.72
N SER A 8 1.51 0.48 -14.02
CA SER A 8 0.36 0.32 -14.93
C SER A 8 -0.05 -1.15 -15.17
N ALA A 9 0.47 -2.10 -14.40
CA ALA A 9 0.06 -3.50 -14.52
C ALA A 9 -1.42 -3.66 -14.08
N PRO A 10 -2.29 -4.29 -14.91
CA PRO A 10 -3.70 -4.48 -14.57
C PRO A 10 -3.81 -5.30 -13.28
N GLY A 11 -4.44 -4.73 -12.25
CA GLY A 11 -4.64 -5.36 -10.93
C GLY A 11 -3.87 -4.71 -9.77
N LYS A 12 -3.06 -3.67 -10.00
CA LYS A 12 -2.37 -2.95 -8.91
C LYS A 12 -3.07 -1.63 -8.59
N VAL A 13 -3.54 -1.47 -7.36
CA VAL A 13 -4.13 -0.21 -6.83
C VAL A 13 -3.21 0.33 -5.74
N ARG A 14 -2.86 1.62 -5.82
CA ARG A 14 -1.95 2.29 -4.88
C ARG A 14 -2.55 3.61 -4.41
N LYS A 15 -2.29 3.99 -3.15
CA LYS A 15 -2.53 5.36 -2.67
C LYS A 15 -1.48 6.28 -3.28
N PHE A 16 -1.93 7.37 -3.90
CA PHE A 16 -1.07 8.44 -4.40
C PHE A 16 -1.31 9.69 -3.56
N MET A 17 -0.22 10.31 -3.07
CA MET A 17 -0.31 11.59 -2.37
C MET A 17 -0.33 12.70 -3.41
N VAL A 18 -1.52 13.24 -3.71
CA VAL A 18 -1.71 14.27 -4.75
C VAL A 18 -2.77 15.28 -4.34
N GLY A 19 -2.85 16.41 -5.04
CA GLY A 19 -3.89 17.41 -4.79
C GLY A 19 -3.71 18.12 -3.43
N TYR A 20 -4.75 18.14 -2.59
CA TYR A 20 -4.71 18.79 -1.27
C TYR A 20 -3.55 18.29 -0.40
N GLU A 21 -3.24 17.00 -0.49
CA GLU A 21 -2.16 16.36 0.26
C GLU A 21 -0.76 16.88 -0.11
N MET A 22 -0.61 17.49 -1.29
CA MET A 22 0.66 18.09 -1.71
C MET A 22 0.86 19.50 -1.16
N LEU A 23 -0.22 20.18 -0.74
CA LEU A 23 -0.22 21.60 -0.42
C LEU A 23 -0.69 21.92 0.99
N ALA A 24 -1.27 20.96 1.71
CA ALA A 24 -1.86 21.20 3.02
C ALA A 24 -1.54 20.07 4.02
N GLU A 25 -2.24 18.94 3.96
CA GLU A 25 -2.12 17.88 4.97
C GLU A 25 -2.29 16.48 4.38
N ALA A 26 -1.59 15.50 4.94
CA ALA A 26 -1.69 14.10 4.53
C ALA A 26 -3.06 13.50 4.89
N GLN A 27 -3.74 12.88 3.93
CA GLN A 27 -4.98 12.14 4.15
C GLN A 27 -4.71 10.63 4.08
N ARG A 28 -5.32 9.87 5.01
CA ARG A 28 -5.26 8.40 5.04
C ARG A 28 -6.67 7.82 5.03
N ASP A 29 -6.88 6.88 4.14
CA ASP A 29 -8.17 6.19 4.00
C ASP A 29 -8.26 4.95 4.92
N LEU A 30 -7.18 4.62 5.65
CA LEU A 30 -7.06 3.48 6.55
C LEU A 30 -6.44 3.94 7.89
N THR A 31 -7.02 3.49 9.01
CA THR A 31 -6.47 3.75 10.35
C THR A 31 -5.23 2.90 10.63
N ALA A 32 -4.39 3.34 11.57
CA ALA A 32 -3.18 2.60 11.95
C ALA A 32 -3.52 1.24 12.58
N GLU A 33 -4.60 1.18 13.35
CA GLU A 33 -5.09 0.00 14.05
C GLU A 33 -5.54 -1.07 13.05
N GLN A 34 -6.33 -0.67 12.04
CA GLN A 34 -6.77 -1.55 10.96
C GLN A 34 -5.59 -2.05 10.11
N ALA A 35 -4.61 -1.19 9.82
CA ALA A 35 -3.40 -1.60 9.10
C ALA A 35 -2.59 -2.62 9.92
N ALA A 36 -2.42 -2.37 11.22
CA ALA A 36 -1.67 -3.25 12.11
C ALA A 36 -2.36 -4.61 12.31
N GLU A 37 -3.70 -4.63 12.41
CA GLU A 37 -4.48 -5.87 12.46
C GLU A 37 -4.25 -6.72 11.21
N ARG A 38 -4.36 -6.13 10.02
CA ARG A 38 -4.12 -6.83 8.75
C ARG A 38 -2.71 -7.40 8.64
N LEU A 39 -1.70 -6.65 9.10
CA LEU A 39 -0.29 -7.09 9.10
C LEU A 39 -0.05 -8.25 10.08
N ARG A 40 -0.72 -8.29 11.23
CA ARG A 40 -0.61 -9.41 12.18
C ARG A 40 -1.34 -10.67 11.71
N ALA A 41 -2.34 -10.53 10.83
CA ALA A 41 -3.11 -11.66 10.31
C ALA A 41 -2.35 -12.49 9.25
N VAL A 42 -1.25 -11.97 8.69
CA VAL A 42 -0.43 -12.69 7.72
C VAL A 42 0.75 -13.42 8.39
N SER A 43 1.29 -14.45 7.74
CA SER A 43 2.45 -15.18 8.23
C SER A 43 3.70 -14.30 8.29
N GLY A 44 4.52 -14.50 9.32
CA GLY A 44 5.86 -13.92 9.40
C GLY A 44 6.90 -14.60 8.49
N ILE A 45 6.55 -15.72 7.86
CA ILE A 45 7.40 -16.41 6.89
C ILE A 45 7.11 -15.84 5.50
N HIS A 46 8.16 -15.46 4.77
CA HIS A 46 8.01 -14.97 3.40
C HIS A 46 7.36 -16.04 2.51
N TYR A 47 6.39 -15.65 1.68
CA TYR A 47 5.55 -16.60 0.93
C TYR A 47 6.31 -17.55 -0.01
N ARG A 48 7.54 -17.19 -0.43
CA ARG A 48 8.42 -18.06 -1.24
C ARG A 48 9.23 -19.07 -0.42
N GLU A 49 9.30 -18.89 0.89
CA GLU A 49 10.01 -19.75 1.83
C GLU A 49 9.05 -20.71 2.56
N SER A 50 7.75 -20.41 2.54
CA SER A 50 6.73 -21.23 3.20
C SER A 50 6.43 -22.57 2.53
N GLY A 51 7.09 -22.89 1.40
CA GLY A 51 7.04 -24.22 0.77
C GLY A 51 5.64 -24.75 0.43
N ALA A 52 4.67 -23.86 0.23
CA ALA A 52 3.29 -24.19 -0.15
C ALA A 52 3.15 -24.26 -1.68
#